data_AF-U2ZRL0-F1
#
_entry.id   AF-U2ZRL0-F1
#
_cell.length_a   1.000
_cell.length_b   1.000
_cell.length_c   1.000
_cell.angle_alpha   90.00
_cell.angle_beta   90.00
_cell.angle_gamma   90.00
#
_symmetry.space_group_name_H-M   'P 1'
#
loop_
_entity.id
_entity.type
_entity.pdbx_description
1 polymer ?
#
loop_
_entity_poly.entity_id
_entity_poly.type
_entity_poly.pdbx_seq_one_letter_code
_entity_poly.pdbx_strand_id
1 'polypeptide(L)'
;MAAELANRLLQLDKIDLVLCFAPSCQVVEGFRSTFSKVLGRRLDGLIGAVGAACTYQAMDYQDEAFWALLENYRVLAIFDEIHHCAGHDLLLSNAWGQQIIQNVQDQAAFTLALSGTPWRSDDKGIALARYSTAEGRLVCDYRYGLREAISDNVCRAPRIVLLDNHSVKLTEESSGDNPVRLFPSFNQLLCESA
;
A
#
# COMPACT_ATOMS: atom_id res chain seq x y z
N MET A 1 -12.68 9.24 -0.57
CA MET A 1 -13.30 8.08 0.10
C MET A 1 -12.94 8.01 1.57
N ALA A 2 -11.67 7.77 1.94
CA ALA A 2 -11.25 7.61 3.35
C ALA A 2 -11.70 8.77 4.27
N ALA A 3 -11.52 10.02 3.82
CA ALA A 3 -11.98 11.20 4.55
C ALA A 3 -13.51 11.25 4.75
N GLU A 4 -14.29 10.79 3.77
CA GLU A 4 -15.76 10.76 3.87
C GLU A 4 -16.22 9.67 4.84
N LEU A 5 -15.55 8.51 4.83
CA LEU A 5 -15.81 7.46 5.81
C LEU A 5 -15.52 7.96 7.24
N ALA A 6 -14.37 8.63 7.43
CA ALA A 6 -14.01 9.22 8.71
C ALA A 6 -15.04 10.27 9.16
N ASN A 7 -15.47 11.15 8.24
CA ASN A 7 -16.54 12.13 8.50
C ASN A 7 -17.81 11.45 9.01
N ARG A 8 -18.23 10.38 8.33
CA ARG A 8 -19.44 9.65 8.70
C ARG A 8 -19.30 8.97 10.06
N LEU A 9 -18.14 8.37 10.35
CA LEU A 9 -17.89 7.72 11.64
C LEU A 9 -17.85 8.73 12.79
N LEU A 10 -17.28 9.92 12.58
CA LEU A 10 -17.29 11.02 13.55
C LEU A 10 -18.73 11.52 13.81
N GLN A 11 -19.52 11.74 12.75
CA GLN A 11 -20.91 12.17 12.87
C GLN A 11 -21.81 11.15 13.59
N LEU A 12 -21.49 9.87 13.45
CA LEU A 12 -22.19 8.77 14.12
C LEU A 12 -21.64 8.48 15.52
N ASP A 13 -20.71 9.31 16.02
CA ASP A 13 -20.05 9.13 17.31
C ASP A 13 -19.46 7.71 17.49
N LYS A 14 -18.81 7.20 16.44
CA LYS A 14 -18.15 5.88 16.45
C LYS A 14 -16.64 5.96 16.67
N ILE A 15 -16.05 7.11 16.39
CA ILE A 15 -14.61 7.38 16.54
C ILE A 15 -14.40 8.77 17.12
N ASP A 16 -13.28 8.95 17.81
CA ASP A 16 -12.85 10.22 18.41
C ASP A 16 -11.71 10.86 17.62
N LEU A 17 -10.79 10.02 17.11
CA LEU A 17 -9.56 10.44 16.45
C LEU A 17 -9.31 9.65 15.15
N VAL A 18 -8.55 10.27 14.24
CA VAL A 18 -8.12 9.66 12.98
C VAL A 18 -6.60 9.67 12.88
N LEU A 19 -5.99 8.50 12.69
CA LEU A 19 -4.57 8.38 12.39
C LEU A 19 -4.38 7.86 10.96
N CYS A 20 -3.61 8.59 10.15
CA CYS A 20 -3.32 8.20 8.77
C CYS A 20 -1.83 7.92 8.58
N PHE A 21 -1.52 6.78 7.97
CA PHE A 21 -0.16 6.34 7.67
C PHE A 21 0.02 6.13 6.16
N ALA A 22 1.12 6.62 5.62
CA ALA A 22 1.40 6.58 4.19
C ALA A 22 2.90 6.37 3.88
N PRO A 23 3.27 5.92 2.66
CA PRO A 23 4.67 5.66 2.33
C PRO A 23 5.51 6.92 2.10
N SER A 24 4.91 8.08 1.82
CA SER A 24 5.64 9.30 1.48
C SER A 24 5.02 10.57 2.06
N CYS A 25 5.85 11.60 2.26
CA CYS A 25 5.41 12.91 2.75
C CYS A 25 4.38 13.56 1.81
N GLN A 26 4.46 13.31 0.50
CA GLN A 26 3.51 13.84 -0.46
C GLN A 26 2.10 13.28 -0.24
N VAL A 27 1.99 11.98 0.04
CA VAL A 27 0.71 11.34 0.35
C VAL A 27 0.20 11.82 1.71
N VAL A 28 1.07 11.96 2.70
CA VAL A 28 0.72 12.54 4.01
C VAL A 28 0.13 13.94 3.87
N GLU A 29 0.73 14.81 3.05
CA GLU A 29 0.19 16.15 2.81
C GLU A 29 -1.14 16.10 2.04
N GLY A 30 -1.27 15.16 1.10
CA GLY A 30 -2.55 14.86 0.44
C GLY A 30 -3.64 14.45 1.44
N PHE A 31 -3.31 13.63 2.43
CA PHE A 31 -4.21 13.29 3.53
C PHE A 31 -4.61 14.53 4.33
N ARG A 32 -3.65 15.33 4.79
CA ARG A 32 -3.93 16.55 5.57
C ARG A 32 -4.87 17.50 4.84
N SER A 33 -4.57 17.79 3.58
CA SER A 33 -5.38 18.68 2.74
C SER A 33 -6.79 18.14 2.53
N THR A 34 -6.91 16.86 2.14
CA THR A 34 -8.21 16.22 1.86
C THR A 34 -9.07 16.12 3.10
N PHE A 35 -8.51 15.64 4.22
CA PHE A 35 -9.24 15.50 5.48
C PHE A 35 -9.64 16.87 6.04
N SER A 36 -8.76 17.87 5.98
CA SER A 36 -9.11 19.22 6.44
C SER A 36 -10.26 19.81 5.63
N LYS A 37 -10.27 19.59 4.31
CA LYS A 37 -11.35 20.05 3.44
C LYS A 37 -12.69 19.35 3.73
N VAL A 38 -12.67 18.05 3.96
CA VAL A 38 -13.89 17.25 4.17
C VAL A 38 -14.44 17.39 5.59
N LEU A 39 -13.57 17.39 6.60
CA LEU A 39 -13.95 17.42 8.02
C LEU A 39 -14.10 18.83 8.58
N GLY A 40 -13.54 19.85 7.90
CA GLY A 40 -13.44 21.20 8.45
C GLY A 40 -12.53 21.28 9.70
N ARG A 41 -11.72 20.25 9.96
CA ARG A 41 -10.83 20.12 11.12
C ARG A 41 -9.44 19.70 10.68
N ARG A 42 -8.40 20.21 11.36
CA ARG A 42 -7.00 19.90 11.01
C ARG A 42 -6.66 18.43 11.30
N LEU A 43 -5.74 17.87 10.52
CA LEU A 43 -5.16 16.53 10.68
C LEU A 43 -3.61 16.60 10.83
N ASP A 44 -3.13 17.64 11.52
CA ASP A 44 -1.71 17.95 11.70
C ASP A 44 -1.11 17.39 13.00
N GLY A 45 -1.92 16.73 13.84
CA GLY A 45 -1.50 16.19 15.13
C GLY A 45 -1.34 17.23 16.26
N LEU A 46 -1.63 18.51 15.99
CA LEU A 46 -1.54 19.57 17.01
C LEU A 46 -2.82 19.66 17.84
N ILE A 47 -2.75 20.36 18.98
CA ILE A 47 -3.90 20.57 19.85
C ILE A 47 -5.08 21.16 19.05
N GLY A 48 -6.24 20.51 19.17
CA GLY A 48 -7.47 20.86 18.45
C GLY A 48 -7.63 20.16 17.08
N ALA A 49 -6.63 19.41 16.62
CA ALA A 49 -6.76 18.55 15.45
C ALA A 49 -7.71 17.37 15.74
N VAL A 50 -8.30 16.81 14.68
CA VAL A 50 -9.06 15.55 14.76
C VAL A 50 -8.16 14.31 14.74
N GLY A 51 -6.86 14.52 14.60
CA GLY A 51 -5.85 13.48 14.60
C GLY A 51 -4.63 13.88 13.79
N ALA A 52 -3.90 12.90 13.28
CA ALA A 52 -2.60 13.10 12.65
C ALA A 52 -2.44 12.27 11.38
N ALA A 53 -1.66 12.79 10.44
CA ALA A 53 -1.13 12.03 9.32
C ALA A 53 0.40 12.02 9.39
N CYS A 54 0.98 10.83 9.25
CA CYS A 54 2.42 10.59 9.32
C CYS A 54 2.85 9.52 8.31
N THR A 55 4.15 9.43 8.08
CA THR A 55 4.69 8.39 7.21
C THR A 55 4.87 7.08 7.97
N TYR A 56 4.98 5.95 7.27
CA TYR A 56 5.33 4.69 7.93
C TYR A 56 6.67 4.76 8.66
N GLN A 57 7.66 5.47 8.10
CA GLN A 57 8.95 5.69 8.75
C GLN A 57 8.82 6.46 10.06
N ALA A 58 7.83 7.34 10.19
CA ALA A 58 7.60 8.10 11.40
C ALA A 58 7.02 7.24 12.54
N MET A 59 6.48 6.05 12.26
CA MET A 59 5.93 5.15 13.29
C MET A 59 7.02 4.74 14.30
N ASP A 60 8.21 4.38 13.82
CA ASP A 60 9.33 3.97 14.68
C ASP A 60 9.83 5.08 15.62
N TYR A 61 9.46 6.34 15.34
CA TYR A 61 9.84 7.51 16.14
C TYR A 61 8.68 8.09 16.96
N GLN A 62 7.50 7.46 16.93
CA GLN A 62 6.40 7.84 17.82
C GLN A 62 6.70 7.37 19.24
N ASP A 63 6.35 8.20 20.22
CA ASP A 63 6.53 7.90 21.63
C ASP A 63 5.36 7.08 22.21
N GLU A 64 5.53 6.61 23.45
CA GLU A 64 4.49 5.88 24.16
C GLU A 64 3.20 6.71 24.31
N ALA A 65 3.31 8.03 24.44
CA ALA A 65 2.17 8.92 24.55
C ALA A 65 1.32 8.94 23.27
N PHE A 66 1.96 8.89 22.10
CA PHE A 66 1.26 8.75 20.83
C PHE A 66 0.53 7.40 20.74
N TRP A 67 1.19 6.29 21.08
CA TRP A 67 0.56 4.96 21.00
C TRP A 67 -0.57 4.77 22.02
N ALA A 68 -0.44 5.37 23.21
CA ALA A 68 -1.50 5.40 24.21
C ALA A 68 -2.79 6.08 23.72
N LEU A 69 -2.76 6.85 22.61
CA LEU A 69 -3.99 7.37 22.00
C LEU A 69 -4.92 6.24 21.52
N LEU A 70 -4.36 5.13 21.01
CA LEU A 70 -5.16 4.00 20.54
C LEU A 70 -5.86 3.26 21.68
N GLU A 71 -5.29 3.29 22.89
CA GLU A 71 -5.90 2.69 24.08
C GLU A 71 -6.94 3.62 24.73
N ASN A 72 -6.70 4.93 24.69
CA ASN A 72 -7.52 5.91 25.41
C ASN A 72 -8.68 6.49 24.59
N TYR A 73 -8.65 6.33 23.26
CA TYR A 73 -9.64 6.92 22.35
C TYR A 73 -10.09 5.90 21.30
N ARG A 74 -11.30 6.08 20.76
CA ARG A 74 -11.79 5.28 19.64
C ARG A 74 -11.13 5.76 18.35
N VAL A 75 -10.00 5.17 18.00
CA VAL A 75 -9.21 5.60 16.83
C VAL A 75 -9.64 4.87 15.56
N LEU A 76 -9.80 5.62 14.46
CA LEU A 76 -9.75 5.08 13.10
C LEU A 76 -8.31 5.17 12.58
N ALA A 77 -7.65 4.03 12.38
CA ALA A 77 -6.33 3.97 11.76
C ALA A 77 -6.44 3.66 10.26
N ILE A 78 -5.88 4.51 9.42
CA ILE A 78 -5.96 4.44 7.95
C ILE A 78 -4.57 4.24 7.39
N PHE A 79 -4.42 3.27 6.50
CA PHE A 79 -3.14 2.89 5.93
C PHE A 79 -3.20 2.94 4.41
N ASP A 80 -2.40 3.80 3.80
CA ASP A 80 -2.26 3.87 2.34
C ASP A 80 -1.11 3.00 1.84
N GLU A 81 -1.32 2.35 0.70
CA GLU A 81 -0.37 1.38 0.13
C GLU A 81 0.15 0.37 1.16
N ILE A 82 -0.77 -0.16 1.97
CA ILE A 82 -0.49 -1.11 3.06
C ILE A 82 0.29 -2.34 2.58
N HIS A 83 0.24 -2.66 1.29
CA HIS A 83 0.98 -3.79 0.70
C HIS A 83 2.50 -3.69 0.89
N HIS A 84 3.05 -2.50 1.15
CA HIS A 84 4.46 -2.33 1.54
C HIS A 84 4.78 -2.81 2.97
N CYS A 85 3.77 -2.88 3.85
CA CYS A 85 3.91 -3.32 5.23
C CYS A 85 3.76 -4.85 5.31
N ALA A 86 4.89 -5.56 5.39
CA ALA A 86 4.88 -7.00 5.55
C ALA A 86 4.48 -7.34 6.99
N GLY A 87 3.41 -8.11 7.18
CA GLY A 87 2.88 -8.44 8.50
C GLY A 87 2.06 -9.72 8.49
N HIS A 88 2.50 -10.71 9.28
CA HIS A 88 1.73 -11.92 9.62
C HIS A 88 2.19 -12.49 10.97
N ASP A 89 3.50 -12.47 11.20
CA ASP A 89 4.19 -12.75 12.46
C ASP A 89 5.27 -11.67 12.68
N LEU A 90 5.54 -11.28 13.92
CA LEU A 90 6.57 -10.32 14.30
C LEU A 90 7.94 -10.68 13.72
N LEU A 91 8.27 -11.97 13.63
CA LEU A 91 9.57 -12.43 13.11
C LEU A 91 9.71 -12.29 11.58
N LEU A 92 8.59 -12.31 10.86
CA LEU A 92 8.57 -12.24 9.38
C LEU A 92 8.22 -10.84 8.86
N SER A 93 7.77 -9.97 9.76
CA SER A 93 7.38 -8.60 9.47
C SER A 93 8.57 -7.71 9.15
N ASN A 94 8.36 -6.69 8.32
CA ASN A 94 9.30 -5.58 8.26
C ASN A 94 9.01 -4.59 9.40
N ALA A 95 9.91 -3.61 9.61
CA ALA A 95 9.76 -2.64 10.69
C ALA A 95 8.36 -2.00 10.73
N TRP A 96 7.82 -1.60 9.57
CA TRP A 96 6.50 -0.99 9.49
C TRP A 96 5.36 -1.95 9.86
N GLY A 97 5.37 -3.16 9.33
CA GLY A 97 4.36 -4.16 9.68
C GLY A 97 4.44 -4.58 11.14
N GLN A 98 5.65 -4.61 11.72
CA GLN A 98 5.85 -4.86 13.14
C GLN A 98 5.18 -3.78 14.00
N GLN A 99 5.39 -2.49 13.71
CA GLN A 99 4.72 -1.40 14.43
C GLN A 99 3.19 -1.48 14.32
N ILE A 100 2.68 -1.82 13.13
CA ILE A 100 1.24 -1.96 12.90
C ILE A 100 0.65 -3.10 13.73
N ILE A 101 1.29 -4.27 13.73
CA ILE A 101 0.84 -5.43 14.50
C ILE A 101 0.95 -5.18 16.00
N GLN A 102 2.02 -4.53 16.46
CA GLN A 102 2.26 -4.34 17.89
C GLN A 102 1.39 -3.25 18.51
N ASN A 103 1.24 -2.11 17.83
CA ASN A 103 0.63 -0.92 18.43
C ASN A 103 -0.78 -0.63 17.93
N VAL A 104 -1.16 -1.14 16.75
CA VAL A 104 -2.42 -0.77 16.11
C VAL A 104 -3.40 -1.94 16.02
N GLN A 105 -2.91 -3.13 15.67
CA GLN A 105 -3.75 -4.32 15.61
C GLN A 105 -4.38 -4.57 16.99
N ASP A 106 -5.68 -4.84 16.98
CA ASP A 106 -6.51 -5.09 18.16
C ASP A 106 -6.66 -3.92 19.17
N GLN A 107 -5.99 -2.78 18.93
CA GLN A 107 -6.12 -1.56 19.73
C GLN A 107 -7.00 -0.49 19.05
N ALA A 108 -6.84 -0.29 17.73
CA ALA A 108 -7.68 0.66 17.01
C ALA A 108 -9.15 0.20 16.97
N ALA A 109 -10.08 1.12 17.22
CA ALA A 109 -11.51 0.84 17.11
C ALA A 109 -11.92 0.42 15.70
N PHE A 110 -11.28 1.01 14.68
CA PHE A 110 -11.40 0.59 13.29
C PHE A 110 -10.07 0.73 12.56
N THR A 111 -9.82 -0.18 11.62
CA THR A 111 -8.70 -0.09 10.68
C THR A 111 -9.23 -0.02 9.25
N LEU A 112 -8.60 0.82 8.42
CA LEU A 112 -8.86 0.92 7.00
C LEU A 112 -7.55 0.72 6.23
N ALA A 113 -7.34 -0.49 5.72
CA ALA A 113 -6.17 -0.86 4.95
C ALA A 113 -6.44 -0.68 3.45
N LEU A 114 -5.75 0.26 2.80
CA LEU A 114 -5.93 0.63 1.39
C LEU A 114 -4.73 0.19 0.55
N SER A 115 -5.00 -0.37 -0.62
CA SER A 115 -3.97 -0.69 -1.62
C SER A 115 -4.60 -0.84 -2.99
N GLY A 116 -3.94 -0.31 -4.02
CA GLY A 116 -4.27 -0.61 -5.42
C GLY A 116 -3.76 -1.98 -5.88
N THR A 117 -2.73 -2.49 -5.22
CA THR A 117 -2.05 -3.74 -5.56
C THR A 117 -1.83 -4.59 -4.31
N PRO A 118 -2.86 -5.25 -3.77
CA PRO A 118 -2.78 -5.94 -2.48
C PRO A 118 -2.11 -7.32 -2.60
N TRP A 119 -0.89 -7.35 -3.14
CA TRP A 119 -0.02 -8.51 -3.23
C TRP A 119 1.43 -8.08 -3.02
N ARG A 120 2.28 -9.04 -2.64
CA ARG A 120 3.72 -8.85 -2.50
C ARG A 120 4.46 -9.90 -3.31
N SER A 121 5.60 -9.51 -3.88
CA SER A 121 6.44 -10.41 -4.68
C SER A 121 7.35 -11.32 -3.84
N ASP A 122 7.49 -11.03 -2.54
CA ASP A 122 8.31 -11.80 -1.60
C ASP A 122 7.50 -12.87 -0.82
N ASP A 123 6.27 -13.15 -1.26
CA ASP A 123 5.32 -14.10 -0.67
C ASP A 123 4.98 -13.86 0.82
N LYS A 124 5.37 -12.71 1.37
CA LYS A 124 5.02 -12.35 2.76
C LYS A 124 3.59 -11.86 2.86
N GLY A 125 2.97 -12.11 4.01
CA GLY A 125 1.66 -11.56 4.35
C GLY A 125 1.70 -10.03 4.46
N ILE A 126 0.58 -9.38 4.17
CA ILE A 126 0.39 -7.94 4.35
C ILE A 126 -0.16 -7.68 5.75
N ALA A 127 0.36 -6.69 6.46
CA ALA A 127 -0.13 -6.33 7.78
C ALA A 127 -1.65 -6.04 7.76
N LEU A 128 -2.38 -6.54 8.77
CA LEU A 128 -3.84 -6.48 8.91
C LEU A 128 -4.65 -7.26 7.86
N ALA A 129 -4.00 -7.87 6.86
CA ALA A 129 -4.70 -8.63 5.84
C ALA A 129 -5.20 -9.98 6.38
N ARG A 130 -6.39 -10.38 5.93
CA ARG A 130 -6.96 -11.70 6.21
C ARG A 130 -6.84 -12.58 4.98
N TYR A 131 -6.45 -13.83 5.18
CA TYR A 131 -6.30 -14.82 4.11
C TYR A 131 -7.24 -16.00 4.36
N SER A 132 -7.84 -16.55 3.30
CA SER A 132 -8.73 -17.71 3.41
C SER A 132 -7.93 -18.95 3.82
N THR A 133 -8.50 -19.74 4.74
CA THR A 133 -7.82 -20.89 5.37
C THR A 133 -7.45 -22.00 4.38
N ALA A 134 -8.21 -22.17 3.31
CA ALA A 134 -8.02 -23.27 2.35
C ALA A 134 -7.15 -22.91 1.13
N GLU A 135 -7.15 -21.65 0.71
CA GLU A 135 -6.60 -21.25 -0.60
C GLU A 135 -5.55 -20.14 -0.49
N GLY A 136 -5.32 -19.61 0.72
CA GLY A 136 -4.40 -18.50 0.93
C GLY A 136 -4.80 -17.23 0.18
N ARG A 137 -6.08 -17.09 -0.19
CA ARG A 137 -6.55 -15.93 -0.96
C ARG A 137 -6.83 -14.77 -0.03
N LEU A 138 -6.40 -13.58 -0.44
CA LEU A 138 -6.71 -12.35 0.28
C LEU A 138 -8.23 -12.13 0.34
N VAL A 139 -8.72 -11.85 1.55
CA VAL A 139 -10.12 -11.48 1.81
C VAL A 139 -10.20 -9.97 1.92
N CYS A 140 -10.83 -9.34 0.93
CA CYS A 140 -11.09 -7.89 0.92
C CYS A 140 -12.52 -7.60 1.38
N ASP A 141 -12.69 -6.61 2.26
CA ASP A 141 -14.01 -6.12 2.67
C ASP A 141 -14.75 -5.41 1.53
N TYR A 142 -13.99 -4.75 0.63
CA TYR A 142 -14.50 -4.10 -0.56
C TYR A 142 -13.44 -4.09 -1.66
N ARG A 143 -13.86 -4.20 -2.93
CA ARG A 143 -12.98 -4.13 -4.10
C ARG A 143 -13.63 -3.32 -5.21
N TYR A 144 -12.95 -2.28 -5.65
CA TYR A 144 -13.28 -1.53 -6.86
C TYR A 144 -12.11 -1.66 -7.84
N GLY A 145 -12.25 -2.56 -8.81
CA GLY A 145 -11.18 -2.92 -9.72
C GLY A 145 -11.07 -2.00 -10.93
N LEU A 146 -9.96 -2.12 -11.65
CA LEU A 146 -9.72 -1.36 -12.89
C LEU A 146 -10.81 -1.64 -13.95
N ARG A 147 -11.33 -2.87 -14.01
CA ARG A 147 -12.40 -3.24 -14.95
C ARG A 147 -13.66 -2.42 -14.68
N GLU A 148 -14.11 -2.39 -13.43
CA GLU A 148 -15.26 -1.62 -12.99
C GLU A 148 -15.00 -0.11 -13.22
N ALA A 149 -13.82 0.38 -12.86
CA ALA A 149 -13.44 1.78 -13.06
C ALA A 149 -13.44 2.22 -14.54
N ILE A 150 -13.08 1.33 -15.48
CA ILE A 150 -13.19 1.59 -16.92
C ILE A 150 -14.66 1.60 -17.36
N SER A 151 -15.46 0.63 -16.90
CA SER A 151 -16.89 0.54 -17.20
C SER A 151 -17.64 1.81 -16.74
N ASP A 152 -17.25 2.35 -15.59
CA ASP A 152 -17.86 3.55 -15.00
C ASP A 152 -17.29 4.86 -15.58
N ASN A 153 -16.37 4.79 -16.55
CA ASN A 153 -15.66 5.95 -17.12
C ASN A 153 -14.83 6.76 -16.11
N VAL A 154 -14.46 6.16 -14.97
CA VAL A 154 -13.54 6.74 -13.99
C VAL A 154 -12.08 6.61 -14.45
N CYS A 155 -11.75 5.50 -15.12
CA CYS A 155 -10.42 5.22 -15.66
C CYS A 155 -10.44 5.01 -17.18
N ARG A 156 -9.30 5.28 -17.81
CA ARG A 156 -9.06 4.97 -19.23
C ARG A 156 -8.58 3.53 -19.36
N ALA A 157 -8.94 2.88 -20.47
CA ALA A 157 -8.43 1.55 -20.78
C ALA A 157 -6.91 1.61 -21.05
N PRO A 158 -6.10 0.78 -20.38
CA PRO A 158 -4.67 0.72 -20.65
C PRO A 158 -4.42 0.09 -22.03
N ARG A 159 -3.42 0.62 -22.76
CA ARG A 159 -2.94 0.02 -24.02
C ARG A 159 -1.54 -0.50 -23.80
N ILE A 160 -1.39 -1.82 -23.77
CA ILE A 160 -0.09 -2.49 -23.70
C ILE A 160 0.40 -2.68 -25.13
N VAL A 161 1.57 -2.12 -25.45
CA VAL A 161 2.25 -2.31 -26.73
C VAL A 161 3.59 -2.95 -26.44
N LEU A 162 3.81 -4.13 -26.99
CA LEU A 162 5.11 -4.80 -26.92
C LEU A 162 5.97 -4.27 -28.06
N LEU A 163 7.18 -3.83 -27.72
CA LEU A 163 8.19 -3.42 -28.69
C LEU A 163 9.31 -4.46 -28.65
N ASP A 164 9.60 -5.07 -29.79
CA ASP A 164 10.71 -6.00 -29.94
C ASP A 164 11.94 -5.27 -30.49
N ASN A 165 13.13 -5.79 -30.19
CA ASN A 165 14.37 -5.25 -30.73
C ASN A 165 14.73 -6.01 -32.01
N HIS A 166 14.78 -5.29 -33.13
CA HIS A 166 15.15 -5.86 -34.43
C HIS A 166 16.65 -6.04 -34.65
N SER A 167 17.47 -5.77 -33.63
CA SER A 167 18.93 -5.84 -33.71
C SER A 167 19.52 -6.36 -32.41
N VAL A 168 19.07 -7.55 -32.00
CA VAL A 168 19.66 -8.26 -30.85
C VAL A 168 21.00 -8.83 -31.26
N LYS A 169 22.06 -8.53 -30.50
CA LYS A 169 23.42 -9.06 -30.71
C LYS A 169 23.78 -9.99 -29.57
N LEU A 170 24.12 -11.24 -29.89
CA LEU A 170 24.67 -12.21 -28.95
C LEU A 170 26.17 -12.33 -29.18
N THR A 171 26.97 -12.09 -28.15
CA THR A 171 28.42 -12.28 -28.17
C THR A 171 28.77 -13.44 -27.25
N GLU A 172 29.31 -14.52 -27.80
CA GLU A 172 29.77 -15.67 -27.00
C GLU A 172 31.24 -15.45 -26.59
N GLU A 173 31.53 -15.45 -25.29
CA GLU A 173 32.92 -15.40 -24.80
C GLU A 173 33.55 -16.78 -24.95
N SER A 174 34.48 -16.91 -25.91
CA SER A 174 35.30 -18.11 -26.08
C SER A 174 36.77 -17.72 -26.25
N SER A 175 37.67 -18.62 -25.86
CA SER A 175 39.12 -18.40 -25.72
C SER A 175 39.88 -18.21 -27.06
N GLY A 176 39.39 -17.32 -27.93
CA GLY A 176 39.88 -17.06 -29.28
C GLY A 176 39.18 -15.86 -29.90
N ASP A 177 38.33 -16.07 -30.92
CA ASP A 177 37.45 -15.04 -31.47
C ASP A 177 36.08 -15.09 -30.78
N ASN A 178 35.48 -13.93 -30.49
CA ASN A 178 34.12 -13.83 -29.94
C ASN A 178 33.10 -13.74 -31.09
N PRO A 179 32.44 -14.84 -31.52
CA PRO A 179 31.45 -14.76 -32.59
C PRO A 179 30.25 -13.90 -32.15
N VAL A 180 29.88 -12.93 -33.00
CA VAL A 180 28.68 -12.10 -32.81
C VAL A 180 27.56 -12.63 -33.70
N ARG A 181 26.47 -13.10 -33.10
CA ARG A 181 25.24 -13.50 -33.80
C ARG A 181 24.19 -12.39 -33.72
N LEU A 182 23.51 -12.14 -34.84
CA LEU A 182 22.46 -11.12 -34.94
C LEU A 182 21.10 -11.78 -35.04
N PHE A 183 20.14 -11.30 -34.25
CA PHE A 183 18.76 -11.77 -34.27
C PHE A 183 17.81 -10.59 -34.51
N PRO A 184 16.80 -10.75 -35.37
CA PRO A 184 15.81 -9.72 -35.69
C PRO A 184 14.68 -9.62 -34.65
N SER A 185 14.75 -10.41 -33.57
CA SER A 185 13.83 -10.38 -32.43
C SER A 185 14.41 -11.11 -31.22
N PHE A 186 13.94 -10.78 -30.01
CA PHE A 186 14.21 -11.60 -28.83
C PHE A 186 13.59 -12.99 -28.94
N ASN A 187 12.45 -13.14 -29.62
CA ASN A 187 11.81 -14.44 -29.81
C ASN A 187 12.72 -15.41 -30.58
N GLN A 188 13.33 -14.96 -31.70
CA GLN A 188 14.26 -15.80 -32.46
C GLN A 188 15.52 -16.16 -31.67
N LEU A 189 16.08 -15.21 -30.91
CA LEU A 189 17.19 -15.50 -29.99
C LEU A 189 16.85 -16.63 -29.02
N LEU A 190 15.68 -16.57 -28.37
CA LEU A 190 15.26 -17.55 -27.37
C LEU A 190 14.90 -18.91 -28.00
N CYS A 191 14.31 -18.94 -29.20
CA CYS A 191 14.03 -20.19 -29.92
C CYS A 191 15.30 -20.95 -30.32
N GLU A 192 16.39 -20.25 -30.66
CA GLU A 192 17.67 -20.91 -30.99
C GLU A 192 18.47 -21.32 -29.75
N SER A 193 18.07 -20.86 -28.56
CA SER A 193 18.73 -21.19 -27.28
C SER A 193 18.06 -22.36 -26.52
N ALA A 194 16.96 -22.91 -27.04
CA ALA A 194 16.18 -24.01 -26.46
C ALA A 194 16.50 -25.35 -27.13
#